data_AF-A0A0X8X4E3-F1
#
_entry.id   AF-A0A0X8X4E3-F1
#
_cell.length_a   1.000
_cell.length_b   1.000
_cell.length_c   1.000
_cell.angle_alpha   90.00
_cell.angle_beta   90.00
_cell.angle_gamma   90.00
#
_symmetry.space_group_name_H-M   'P 1'
#
loop_
_entity.id
_entity.type
_entity.pdbx_description
1 polymer ?
#
loop_
_entity_poly.entity_id
_entity_poly.type
_entity_poly.pdbx_seq_one_letter_code
_entity_poly.pdbx_strand_id
1 'polypeptide(L)'
;MVKPKTYRILGVVFFGLFNIYNLYAFLYVPYKSDQDILKVSYGIKSNPLRKKLNIPVIEGDMSPIYRYHQFYASNRWESGNEYPVNGVIAHPYKFVDADRKTLRLKEEGDSYRRRINDTIFQQINIDSEIIGDTISKRHGLLFYMHKSNLLLDTFVLVKPYNKELKLDERGVDSVAKKWHLDYLVKEK
;
A
#
# COMPACT_ATOMS: atom_id res chain seq x y z
N MET A 1 56.49 22.79 0.28
CA MET A 1 56.10 23.02 -1.13
C MET A 1 55.65 21.69 -1.74
N VAL A 2 54.35 21.48 -1.88
CA VAL A 2 53.81 20.25 -2.52
C VAL A 2 53.93 20.41 -4.04
N LYS A 3 54.53 19.44 -4.73
CA LYS A 3 54.80 19.53 -6.18
C LYS A 3 53.48 19.62 -6.98
N PRO A 4 53.40 20.46 -8.03
CA PRO A 4 52.17 20.65 -8.82
C PRO A 4 51.61 19.37 -9.46
N LYS A 5 52.44 18.31 -9.60
CA LYS A 5 52.00 17.00 -10.10
C LYS A 5 51.09 16.26 -9.11
N THR A 6 51.26 16.43 -7.79
CA THR A 6 50.47 15.71 -6.79
C THR A 6 49.00 16.19 -6.76
N TYR A 7 48.75 17.48 -6.99
CA TYR A 7 47.40 18.03 -7.06
C TYR A 7 46.59 17.53 -8.26
N ARG A 8 47.25 17.32 -9.41
CA ARG A 8 46.61 16.73 -10.60
C ARG A 8 46.19 15.28 -10.35
N ILE A 9 47.03 14.49 -9.69
CA ILE A 9 46.73 13.09 -9.37
C ILE A 9 45.55 13.02 -8.38
N LEU A 10 45.56 13.84 -7.33
CA LEU A 10 44.45 13.93 -6.38
C LEU A 10 43.12 14.34 -7.03
N GLY A 11 43.13 15.32 -7.95
CA GLY A 11 41.93 15.75 -8.66
C GLY A 11 41.32 14.66 -9.55
N VAL A 12 42.16 13.89 -10.25
CA VAL A 12 41.70 12.76 -11.09
C VAL A 12 41.09 11.65 -10.24
N VAL A 13 41.70 11.33 -9.09
CA VAL A 13 41.17 10.33 -8.15
C VAL A 13 39.83 10.78 -7.58
N PHE A 14 39.71 12.05 -7.18
CA PHE A 14 38.45 12.58 -6.63
C PHE A 14 37.33 12.57 -7.67
N PHE A 15 37.62 12.97 -8.91
CA PHE A 15 36.65 12.93 -10.00
C PHE A 15 36.23 11.50 -10.32
N GLY A 16 37.17 10.55 -10.34
CA GLY A 16 36.87 9.12 -10.52
C GLY A 16 35.94 8.58 -9.44
N LEU A 17 36.25 8.84 -8.17
CA LEU A 17 35.43 8.42 -7.02
C LEU A 17 34.04 9.07 -7.03
N PHE A 18 33.95 10.35 -7.40
CA PHE A 18 32.68 11.05 -7.55
C PHE A 18 31.80 10.44 -8.64
N ASN A 19 32.36 10.10 -9.81
CA ASN A 19 31.60 9.45 -10.87
C ASN A 19 31.15 8.03 -10.50
N ILE A 20 32.01 7.25 -9.83
CA ILE A 20 31.64 5.92 -9.31
C ILE A 20 30.52 6.03 -8.28
N TYR A 21 30.59 7.00 -7.37
CA TYR A 21 29.55 7.26 -6.38
C TYR A 21 28.22 7.65 -7.04
N ASN A 22 28.25 8.57 -8.02
CA ASN A 22 27.05 8.96 -8.74
C ASN A 22 26.45 7.80 -9.53
N LEU A 23 27.29 6.98 -10.18
CA LEU A 23 26.83 5.79 -10.90
C LEU A 23 26.20 4.76 -9.95
N TYR A 24 26.80 4.55 -8.78
CA TYR A 24 26.25 3.70 -7.73
C TYR A 24 24.91 4.24 -7.18
N ALA A 25 24.85 5.54 -6.88
CA ALA A 25 23.62 6.18 -6.40
C ALA A 25 22.50 6.15 -7.45
N PHE A 26 22.83 6.32 -8.73
CA PHE A 26 21.86 6.41 -9.82
C PHE A 26 21.36 5.02 -10.28
N LEU A 27 22.24 4.01 -10.32
CA LEU A 27 21.88 2.68 -10.83
C LEU A 27 21.61 1.67 -9.71
N TYR A 28 22.44 1.65 -8.68
CA TYR A 28 22.43 0.56 -7.70
C TYR A 28 21.40 0.77 -6.60
N VAL A 29 21.22 2.01 -6.12
CA VAL A 29 20.23 2.31 -5.06
C VAL A 29 18.80 2.00 -5.54
N PRO A 30 18.35 2.44 -6.73
CA PRO A 30 17.03 2.11 -7.24
C PRO A 30 16.89 0.62 -7.55
N TYR A 31 17.90 0.00 -8.16
CA TYR A 31 17.86 -1.44 -8.45
C TYR A 31 17.77 -2.29 -7.18
N LYS A 32 18.49 -1.92 -6.12
CA LYS A 32 18.45 -2.61 -4.84
C LYS A 32 17.10 -2.43 -4.14
N SER A 33 16.52 -1.23 -4.16
CA SER A 33 15.16 -1.01 -3.62
C SER A 33 14.11 -1.81 -4.39
N ASP A 34 14.23 -1.87 -5.73
CA ASP A 34 13.31 -2.63 -6.59
C ASP A 34 13.43 -4.15 -6.33
N GLN A 35 14.63 -4.67 -6.04
CA GLN A 35 14.85 -6.05 -5.61
C GLN A 35 14.43 -6.32 -4.15
N ASP A 36 14.49 -5.32 -3.28
CA ASP A 36 14.06 -5.45 -1.89
C ASP A 36 12.53 -5.51 -1.76
N ILE A 37 11.77 -5.01 -2.74
CA ILE A 37 10.31 -5.22 -2.84
C ILE A 37 9.98 -6.72 -2.99
N LEU A 38 10.78 -7.47 -3.74
CA LEU A 38 10.66 -8.93 -3.82
C LEU A 38 11.00 -9.63 -2.50
N LYS A 39 11.78 -8.97 -1.64
CA LYS A 39 12.19 -9.44 -0.31
C LYS A 39 11.30 -8.94 0.82
N VAL A 40 10.30 -8.09 0.54
CA VAL A 40 9.25 -7.74 1.50
C VAL A 40 8.58 -9.05 1.89
N SER A 41 9.05 -9.61 2.99
CA SER A 41 8.53 -10.84 3.56
C SER A 41 7.03 -10.72 3.83
N TYR A 42 6.32 -11.82 3.67
CA TYR A 42 4.86 -11.83 3.76
C TYR A 42 4.42 -11.59 5.20
N GLY A 43 3.45 -10.70 5.40
CA GLY A 43 2.84 -10.43 6.70
C GLY A 43 3.55 -9.36 7.54
N ILE A 44 3.19 -9.30 8.82
CA ILE A 44 3.52 -8.25 9.80
C ILE A 44 5.03 -7.98 9.93
N LYS A 45 5.86 -9.00 9.71
CA LYS A 45 7.34 -8.91 9.73
C LYS A 45 7.91 -7.87 8.75
N SER A 46 7.15 -7.49 7.72
CA SER A 46 7.52 -6.42 6.80
C SER A 46 6.94 -5.04 7.11
N ASN A 47 6.18 -4.90 8.20
CA ASN A 47 5.65 -3.61 8.64
C ASN A 47 6.73 -2.53 8.89
N PRO A 48 7.94 -2.84 9.40
CA PRO A 48 8.99 -1.83 9.52
C PRO A 48 9.42 -1.24 8.17
N LEU A 49 9.56 -2.08 7.14
CA LEU A 49 9.88 -1.64 5.78
C LEU A 49 8.69 -0.90 5.15
N ARG A 50 7.46 -1.38 5.37
CA ARG A 50 6.23 -0.70 4.93
C ARG A 50 6.10 0.70 5.51
N LYS A 51 6.28 0.86 6.83
CA LYS A 51 6.30 2.18 7.50
C LYS A 51 7.35 3.10 6.89
N LYS A 52 8.56 2.58 6.64
CA LYS A 52 9.64 3.35 6.00
C LYS A 52 9.29 3.81 4.58
N LEU A 53 8.46 3.04 3.88
CA LEU A 53 7.98 3.31 2.53
C LEU A 53 6.61 3.99 2.51
N ASN A 54 6.10 4.47 3.66
CA ASN A 54 4.74 5.02 3.82
C ASN A 54 3.62 4.10 3.31
N ILE A 55 3.86 2.80 3.32
CA ILE A 55 2.88 1.77 3.01
C ILE A 55 2.13 1.46 4.32
N PRO A 56 0.79 1.45 4.33
CA PRO A 56 -0.01 0.96 5.43
C PRO A 56 0.43 -0.44 5.85
N VAL A 57 0.51 -0.61 7.16
CA VAL A 57 0.95 -1.83 7.81
C VAL A 57 -0.12 -2.92 7.69
N ILE A 58 0.33 -4.16 7.64
CA ILE A 58 -0.56 -5.33 7.75
C ILE A 58 -0.88 -5.53 9.23
N GLU A 59 -2.16 -5.65 9.57
CA GLU A 59 -2.58 -5.87 10.95
C GLU A 59 -2.18 -7.26 11.47
N GLY A 60 -2.09 -7.38 12.80
CA GLY A 60 -1.57 -8.57 13.49
C GLY A 60 -2.35 -9.86 13.19
N ASP A 61 -3.62 -9.72 12.84
CA ASP A 61 -4.61 -10.76 12.62
C ASP A 61 -4.82 -11.09 11.13
N MET A 62 -4.08 -10.44 10.23
CA MET A 62 -4.22 -10.65 8.80
C MET A 62 -3.36 -11.79 8.27
N SER A 63 -3.99 -12.69 7.50
CA SER A 63 -3.33 -13.81 6.85
C SER A 63 -3.17 -13.56 5.35
N PRO A 64 -2.02 -13.91 4.75
CA PRO A 64 -1.85 -13.82 3.31
C PRO A 64 -2.69 -14.90 2.62
N ILE A 65 -3.57 -14.50 1.69
CA ILE A 65 -4.40 -15.44 0.93
C ILE A 65 -3.77 -15.76 -0.43
N TYR A 66 -3.13 -14.77 -1.06
CA TYR A 66 -2.39 -14.98 -2.31
C TYR A 66 -0.99 -14.39 -2.24
N ARG A 67 -0.03 -15.23 -2.59
CA ARG A 67 1.36 -14.86 -2.87
C ARG A 67 1.49 -14.73 -4.39
N TYR A 68 1.66 -13.51 -4.89
CA TYR A 68 2.03 -13.26 -6.29
C TYR A 68 1.16 -14.03 -7.29
N HIS A 69 -0.09 -13.62 -7.47
CA HIS A 69 -0.96 -14.26 -8.46
C HIS A 69 -0.30 -14.14 -9.84
N GLN A 70 -0.12 -15.23 -10.59
CA GLN A 70 0.62 -15.19 -11.87
C GLN A 70 0.03 -14.20 -12.89
N PHE A 71 -1.24 -13.82 -12.72
CA PHE A 71 -1.94 -12.86 -13.55
C PHE A 71 -1.97 -11.42 -13.03
N TYR A 72 -1.56 -11.16 -11.79
CA TYR A 72 -1.55 -9.83 -11.16
C TYR A 72 -0.36 -9.80 -10.21
N ALA A 73 0.57 -8.84 -10.34
CA ALA A 73 1.69 -8.70 -9.40
C ALA A 73 1.22 -8.14 -8.04
N SER A 74 0.07 -8.64 -7.59
CA SER A 74 -0.70 -8.23 -6.45
C SER A 74 -0.61 -9.26 -5.35
N ASN A 75 -0.48 -8.79 -4.12
CA ASN A 75 -0.60 -9.60 -2.91
C ASN A 75 -1.87 -9.15 -2.17
N ARG A 76 -2.64 -10.10 -1.62
CA ARG A 76 -3.86 -9.84 -0.83
C ARG A 76 -3.73 -10.50 0.54
N TRP A 77 -4.09 -9.75 1.56
CA TRP A 77 -4.19 -10.19 2.95
C TRP A 77 -5.63 -10.02 3.42
N GLU A 78 -6.11 -10.95 4.21
CA GLU A 78 -7.45 -10.93 4.80
C GLU A 78 -7.35 -11.03 6.30
N SER A 79 -8.14 -10.21 7.01
CA SER A 79 -8.26 -10.27 8.46
C SER A 79 -9.06 -11.51 8.86
N GLY A 80 -8.63 -12.20 9.93
CA GLY A 80 -9.45 -13.23 10.56
C GLY A 80 -10.74 -12.68 11.19
N ASN A 81 -10.87 -11.36 11.30
CA ASN A 81 -12.03 -10.64 11.80
C ASN A 81 -12.69 -9.81 10.70
N GLU A 82 -13.30 -10.49 9.73
CA GLU A 82 -14.02 -9.86 8.62
C GLU A 82 -15.25 -9.06 9.08
N TYR A 83 -15.78 -9.33 10.27
CA TYR A 83 -17.05 -8.77 10.74
C TYR A 83 -16.82 -7.71 11.82
N PRO A 84 -17.36 -6.49 11.65
CA PRO A 84 -17.34 -5.50 12.71
C PRO A 84 -18.18 -5.98 13.90
N VAL A 85 -17.54 -6.15 15.06
CA VAL A 85 -18.17 -6.53 16.34
C VAL A 85 -18.16 -5.32 17.28
N ASN A 86 -19.23 -5.11 18.04
CA ASN A 86 -19.32 -4.06 19.07
C ASN A 86 -19.05 -2.63 18.57
N GLY A 87 -19.44 -2.31 17.33
CA GLY A 87 -19.27 -0.97 16.76
C GLY A 87 -17.85 -0.64 16.28
N VAL A 88 -16.91 -1.59 16.38
CA VAL A 88 -15.55 -1.45 15.85
C VAL A 88 -15.58 -1.56 14.33
N ILE A 89 -14.81 -0.72 13.63
CA ILE A 89 -14.60 -0.82 12.19
C ILE A 89 -13.69 -2.02 11.92
N ALA A 90 -14.14 -2.95 11.08
CA ALA A 90 -13.32 -4.07 10.64
C ALA A 90 -12.49 -3.66 9.40
N HIS A 91 -11.28 -4.21 9.30
CA HIS A 91 -10.41 -4.07 8.13
C HIS A 91 -10.32 -5.45 7.43
N PRO A 92 -11.35 -5.86 6.67
CA PRO A 92 -11.47 -7.23 6.16
C PRO A 92 -10.34 -7.64 5.21
N TYR A 93 -9.83 -6.75 4.37
CA TYR A 93 -8.72 -7.08 3.48
C TYR A 93 -7.89 -5.87 3.08
N LYS A 94 -6.65 -6.16 2.69
CA LYS A 94 -5.71 -5.24 2.07
C LYS A 94 -5.09 -5.89 0.84
N PHE A 95 -4.93 -5.15 -0.25
CA PHE A 95 -4.15 -5.58 -1.39
C PHE A 95 -3.07 -4.56 -1.76
N VAL A 96 -2.04 -5.06 -2.41
CA VAL A 96 -0.89 -4.28 -2.86
C VAL A 96 -0.52 -4.78 -4.24
N ASP A 97 -0.47 -3.90 -5.25
CA ASP A 97 -0.08 -4.20 -6.62
C ASP A 97 1.21 -3.47 -7.00
N ALA A 98 2.15 -4.23 -7.57
CA ALA A 98 3.42 -3.69 -8.06
C ALA A 98 3.41 -3.58 -9.58
N ASP A 99 4.05 -2.54 -10.11
CA ASP A 99 4.32 -2.43 -11.53
C ASP A 99 5.23 -3.59 -11.98
N ARG A 100 4.81 -4.34 -13.00
CA ARG A 100 5.53 -5.57 -13.41
C ARG A 100 6.92 -5.33 -14.00
N LYS A 101 7.17 -4.13 -14.54
CA LYS A 101 8.42 -3.83 -15.25
C LYS A 101 9.47 -3.29 -14.29
N THR A 102 9.05 -2.40 -13.41
CA THR A 102 9.91 -1.73 -12.43
C THR A 102 9.91 -2.43 -11.09
N LEU A 103 8.94 -3.34 -10.86
CA LEU A 103 8.70 -4.02 -9.58
C LEU A 103 8.44 -3.06 -8.42
N ARG A 104 8.10 -1.80 -8.74
CA ARG A 104 7.78 -0.78 -7.76
C ARG A 104 6.34 -0.89 -7.33
N LEU A 105 6.10 -0.52 -6.08
CA LEU A 105 4.75 -0.34 -5.60
C LEU A 105 4.03 0.69 -6.47
N LYS A 106 2.89 0.31 -7.03
CA LYS A 106 2.11 1.12 -7.94
C LYS A 106 0.79 1.52 -7.30
N GLU A 107 0.09 0.54 -6.76
CA GLU A 107 -1.23 0.71 -6.19
C GLU A 107 -1.35 -0.09 -4.89
N GLU A 108 -2.17 0.42 -4.00
CA GLU A 108 -2.67 -0.35 -2.88
C GLU A 108 -4.17 -0.15 -2.77
N GLY A 109 -4.83 -1.10 -2.11
CA GLY A 109 -6.16 -0.82 -1.62
C GLY A 109 -6.45 -1.45 -0.28
N ASP A 110 -7.23 -0.72 0.50
CA ASP A 110 -7.70 -1.06 1.83
C ASP A 110 -9.22 -1.13 1.82
N SER A 111 -9.78 -2.09 2.55
CA SER A 111 -11.21 -2.17 2.75
C SER A 111 -11.55 -1.97 4.21
N TYR A 112 -12.52 -1.10 4.50
CA TYR A 112 -13.03 -0.90 5.84
C TYR A 112 -14.53 -1.16 5.86
N ARG A 113 -14.99 -1.81 6.91
CA ARG A 113 -16.38 -2.22 7.06
C ARG A 113 -16.92 -1.81 8.41
N ARG A 114 -18.10 -1.20 8.41
CA ARG A 114 -18.85 -0.89 9.63
C ARG A 114 -20.21 -1.57 9.63
N ARG A 115 -20.64 -1.98 10.82
CA ARG A 115 -21.97 -2.53 11.04
C ARG A 115 -23.00 -1.40 11.01
N ILE A 116 -24.05 -1.56 10.21
CA ILE A 116 -25.22 -0.68 10.25
C ILE A 116 -26.31 -1.33 11.09
N ASN A 117 -26.54 -2.63 10.88
CA ASN A 117 -27.42 -3.46 11.68
C ASN A 117 -26.99 -4.94 11.59
N ASP A 118 -27.85 -5.88 11.99
CA ASP A 118 -27.51 -7.30 12.05
C ASP A 118 -27.21 -7.95 10.69
N THR A 119 -27.75 -7.39 9.61
CA THR A 119 -27.67 -7.97 8.28
C THR A 119 -27.03 -7.06 7.25
N ILE A 120 -26.86 -5.77 7.55
CA ILE A 120 -26.30 -4.76 6.64
C ILE A 120 -25.00 -4.21 7.20
N PHE A 121 -23.99 -4.24 6.34
CA PHE A 121 -22.73 -3.55 6.54
C PHE A 121 -22.60 -2.43 5.52
N GLN A 122 -21.90 -1.38 5.91
CA GLN A 122 -21.39 -0.38 4.96
C GLN A 122 -19.90 -0.60 4.82
N GLN A 123 -19.42 -0.64 3.58
CA GLN A 123 -18.03 -0.86 3.25
C GLN A 123 -17.51 0.30 2.41
N ILE A 124 -16.28 0.73 2.70
CA ILE A 124 -15.49 1.59 1.83
C ILE A 124 -14.26 0.81 1.37
N ASN A 125 -14.04 0.76 0.07
CA ASN A 125 -12.77 0.36 -0.50
C ASN A 125 -12.02 1.63 -0.88
N ILE A 126 -10.77 1.75 -0.48
CA ILE A 126 -9.92 2.91 -0.76
C ILE A 126 -8.76 2.39 -1.59
N ASP A 127 -8.60 2.96 -2.78
CA ASP A 127 -7.50 2.63 -3.68
C ASP A 127 -6.56 3.84 -3.78
N SER A 128 -5.28 3.62 -3.49
CA SER A 128 -4.23 4.64 -3.48
C SER A 128 -3.24 4.40 -4.62
N GLU A 129 -2.99 5.45 -5.41
CA GLU A 129 -1.93 5.49 -6.41
C GLU A 129 -0.64 5.99 -5.77
N ILE A 130 0.45 5.25 -5.99
CA ILE A 130 1.75 5.49 -5.36
C ILE A 130 2.76 5.94 -6.41
N ILE A 131 3.38 7.09 -6.16
CA ILE A 131 4.47 7.64 -6.99
C ILE A 131 5.70 7.83 -6.08
N GLY A 132 6.73 7.03 -6.35
CA GLY A 132 7.90 6.95 -5.46
C GLY A 132 7.50 6.46 -4.08
N ASP A 133 7.77 7.25 -3.06
CA ASP A 133 7.48 6.94 -1.65
C ASP A 133 6.25 7.71 -1.11
N THR A 134 5.41 8.24 -2.02
CA THR A 134 4.28 9.11 -1.68
C THR A 134 2.97 8.62 -2.29
N ILE A 135 1.88 8.75 -1.52
CA ILE A 135 0.53 8.56 -2.04
C ILE A 135 0.16 9.78 -2.88
N SER A 136 0.19 9.60 -4.19
CA SER A 136 -0.11 10.62 -5.18
C SER A 136 -1.60 10.96 -5.16
N LYS A 137 -2.46 9.95 -5.25
CA LYS A 137 -3.92 10.10 -5.32
C LYS A 137 -4.62 8.98 -4.59
N ARG A 138 -5.84 9.26 -4.13
CA ARG A 138 -6.75 8.25 -3.57
C ARG A 138 -8.14 8.43 -4.13
N HIS A 139 -8.81 7.30 -4.31
CA HIS A 139 -10.22 7.25 -4.61
C HIS A 139 -10.88 6.19 -3.74
N GLY A 140 -12.19 6.36 -3.51
CA GLY A 140 -12.96 5.45 -2.69
C GLY A 140 -14.19 4.93 -3.41
N LEU A 141 -14.63 3.74 -3.03
CA LEU A 141 -15.92 3.18 -3.39
C LEU A 141 -16.67 2.84 -2.12
N LEU A 142 -17.72 3.61 -1.81
CA LEU A 142 -18.57 3.41 -0.64
C LEU A 142 -19.88 2.73 -1.06
N PHE A 143 -20.22 1.63 -0.42
CA PHE A 143 -21.43 0.88 -0.72
C PHE A 143 -21.96 0.14 0.51
N TYR A 144 -23.18 -0.39 0.38
CA TYR A 144 -23.79 -1.25 1.38
C TYR A 144 -23.79 -2.69 0.89
N MET A 145 -23.63 -3.61 1.82
CA MET A 145 -23.61 -5.05 1.55
C MET A 145 -24.49 -5.78 2.56
N HIS A 146 -25.16 -6.82 2.09
CA HIS A 146 -25.91 -7.72 2.96
C HIS A 146 -25.00 -8.85 3.45
N LYS A 147 -25.22 -9.34 4.67
CA LYS A 147 -24.43 -10.40 5.32
C LYS A 147 -24.35 -11.68 4.47
N SER A 148 -25.40 -12.00 3.72
CA SER A 148 -25.42 -13.15 2.81
C SER A 148 -24.45 -13.03 1.63
N ASN A 149 -24.14 -11.80 1.19
CA ASN A 149 -23.24 -11.57 0.04
C ASN A 149 -21.76 -11.74 0.42
N LEU A 150 -21.47 -11.83 1.72
CA LEU A 150 -20.13 -12.03 2.26
C LEU A 150 -19.68 -13.50 2.26
N LEU A 151 -20.63 -14.43 2.31
CA LEU A 151 -20.33 -15.87 2.32
C LEU A 151 -19.87 -16.42 0.95
N LEU A 152 -19.86 -15.58 -0.09
CA LEU A 152 -19.46 -15.91 -1.46
C LEU A 152 -18.07 -15.37 -1.83
N ASP A 153 -17.35 -14.79 -0.86
CA ASP A 153 -16.10 -14.04 -1.03
C ASP A 153 -14.86 -14.92 -1.26
N THR A 154 -15.00 -16.02 -2.00
CA THR A 154 -13.81 -16.74 -2.50
C THR A 154 -13.36 -16.22 -3.86
N PHE A 155 -14.23 -15.80 -4.78
CA PHE A 155 -13.83 -15.23 -6.08
C PHE A 155 -14.95 -14.45 -6.80
N VAL A 156 -16.09 -14.22 -6.15
CA VAL A 156 -17.27 -13.62 -6.78
C VAL A 156 -17.36 -12.17 -6.39
N LEU A 157 -17.38 -11.27 -7.39
CA LEU A 157 -17.69 -9.85 -7.24
C LEU A 157 -18.88 -9.69 -6.28
N VAL A 158 -18.59 -9.24 -5.06
CA VAL A 158 -19.62 -8.97 -4.05
C VAL A 158 -20.50 -7.87 -4.62
N LYS A 159 -21.69 -8.24 -5.12
CA LYS A 159 -22.61 -7.24 -5.68
C LYS A 159 -23.10 -6.38 -4.52
N PRO A 160 -22.93 -5.05 -4.62
CA PRO A 160 -23.43 -4.16 -3.61
C PRO A 160 -24.96 -4.28 -3.54
N TYR A 161 -25.50 -4.17 -2.33
CA TYR A 161 -26.94 -4.22 -2.09
C TYR A 161 -27.65 -3.01 -2.72
N ASN A 162 -26.94 -1.88 -2.83
CA ASN A 162 -27.43 -0.59 -3.32
C ASN A 162 -26.44 0.05 -4.30
N LYS A 163 -26.80 1.21 -4.86
CA LYS A 163 -25.93 2.03 -5.72
C LYS A 163 -24.61 2.36 -5.01
N GLU A 164 -23.51 2.15 -5.70
CA GLU A 164 -22.17 2.52 -5.26
C GLU A 164 -21.98 4.04 -5.32
N LEU A 165 -21.29 4.58 -4.31
CA LEU A 165 -20.85 5.97 -4.29
C LEU A 165 -19.35 6.03 -4.51
N LYS A 166 -18.95 6.57 -5.66
CA LYS A 166 -17.54 6.88 -5.96
C LYS A 166 -17.13 8.15 -5.22
N LEU A 167 -15.99 8.10 -4.57
CA LEU A 167 -15.43 9.16 -3.74
C LEU A 167 -14.09 9.62 -4.31
N ASP A 168 -13.88 10.93 -4.34
CA ASP A 168 -12.56 11.54 -4.51
C ASP A 168 -11.80 11.57 -3.17
N GLU A 169 -10.60 12.15 -3.15
CA GLU A 169 -9.77 12.23 -1.94
C GLU A 169 -10.48 12.92 -0.77
N ARG A 170 -11.27 13.98 -1.04
CA ARG A 170 -12.04 14.69 0.00
C ARG A 170 -13.18 13.82 0.55
N GLY A 171 -13.85 13.07 -0.33
CA GLY A 171 -14.87 12.10 0.06
C GLY A 171 -14.29 10.98 0.94
N VAL A 172 -13.12 10.46 0.58
CA VAL A 172 -12.38 9.48 1.40
C VAL A 172 -12.07 10.04 2.77
N ASP A 173 -11.48 11.24 2.86
CA ASP A 173 -11.17 11.89 4.14
C ASP A 173 -12.43 12.12 5.00
N SER A 174 -13.55 12.50 4.37
CA SER A 174 -14.81 12.70 5.07
C SER A 174 -15.34 11.41 5.69
N VAL A 175 -15.22 10.27 4.98
CA VAL A 175 -15.63 8.97 5.52
C VAL A 175 -14.65 8.54 6.62
N ALA A 176 -13.34 8.67 6.39
CA ALA A 176 -12.31 8.32 7.37
C ALA A 176 -12.52 9.04 8.70
N LYS A 177 -12.72 10.37 8.68
CA LYS A 177 -13.03 11.16 9.88
C LYS A 177 -14.30 10.68 10.58
N LYS A 178 -15.36 10.42 9.83
CA LYS A 178 -16.64 9.94 10.38
C LYS A 178 -16.52 8.56 11.02
N TRP A 179 -15.57 7.76 10.57
CA TRP A 179 -15.35 6.39 11.05
C TRP A 179 -14.19 6.31 12.05
N HIS A 180 -13.62 7.46 12.46
CA HIS A 180 -12.47 7.54 13.36
C HIS A 180 -11.24 6.77 12.84
N LEU A 181 -11.06 6.75 11.51
CA LEU A 181 -9.87 6.21 10.83
C LEU A 181 -8.86 7.33 10.60
N ASP A 182 -8.47 8.01 11.68
CA ASP A 182 -7.74 9.29 11.60
C ASP A 182 -6.39 9.16 10.88
N TYR A 183 -5.75 8.00 10.96
CA TYR A 183 -4.49 7.70 10.26
C TYR A 183 -4.63 7.68 8.73
N LEU A 184 -5.86 7.59 8.19
CA LEU A 184 -6.13 7.68 6.75
C LEU A 184 -6.38 9.12 6.30
N VAL A 185 -6.51 10.08 7.20
CA VAL A 185 -6.79 11.47 6.79
C VAL A 185 -5.49 12.10 6.30
N LYS A 186 -5.47 12.62 5.06
CA LYS A 186 -4.36 13.48 4.62
C LYS A 186 -4.48 14.81 5.39
N GLU A 187 -3.58 15.06 6.34
CA GLU A 187 -3.46 16.38 6.95
C GLU A 187 -3.21 17.42 5.85
N LYS A 188 -3.90 18.56 5.94
CA LYS A 188 -3.71 19.70 5.03
C LYS A 188 -2.61 20.61 5.54
#